data_AF-A0A671N758-F1
#
_entry.id   AF-A0A671N758-F1
#
_cell.length_a   1.000
_cell.length_b   1.000
_cell.length_c   1.000
_cell.angle_alpha   90.00
_cell.angle_beta   90.00
_cell.angle_gamma   90.00
#
_symmetry.space_group_name_H-M   'P 1'
#
loop_
_entity.id
_entity.type
_entity.pdbx_description
1 polymer ?
#
loop_
_entity_poly.entity_id
_entity_poly.type
_entity_poly.pdbx_seq_one_letter_code
_entity_poly.pdbx_strand_id
1 'polypeptide(L)'
;MECSIDSSSIVHCTSYNSLLHQTFEIQVGRAIMIVSIVFSSLAALVAISGLKCTRCIEENEKLKDRAAFLGGILSVCGGLFALGITSWFIYGIVDDFFQNDTETERYVVGRSLIGAFVASMLCLFGGILLCTCSVTHLQSNTILSKHPVSMNPGKDYV
;
A
#
# COMPACT_ATOMS: atom_id res chain seq x y z
N MET A 1 10.48 18.25 11.09
CA MET A 1 11.83 18.82 10.96
C MET A 1 11.76 19.74 9.78
N GLU A 2 12.13 21.00 9.98
CA GLU A 2 12.34 21.92 8.86
C GLU A 2 13.82 22.24 8.85
N CYS A 3 14.40 22.28 7.67
CA CYS A 3 15.80 22.62 7.49
C CYS A 3 15.85 23.75 6.49
N SER A 4 16.40 24.88 6.91
CA SER A 4 16.73 26.00 6.04
C SER A 4 18.23 26.01 5.77
N ILE A 5 18.59 26.51 4.60
CA ILE A 5 19.98 26.74 4.22
C ILE A 5 20.21 28.23 4.43
N ASP A 6 21.08 28.57 5.38
CA ASP A 6 21.47 29.96 5.57
C ASP A 6 22.46 30.38 4.48
N SER A 7 22.60 31.68 4.25
CA SER A 7 23.54 32.32 3.30
C SER A 7 24.99 31.83 3.43
N SER A 8 25.39 31.31 4.59
CA SER A 8 26.68 30.65 4.84
C SER A 8 26.78 29.22 4.28
N SER A 9 25.76 28.74 3.56
CA SER A 9 25.61 27.34 3.10
C SER A 9 25.60 26.30 4.23
N ILE A 10 25.31 26.73 5.46
CA ILE A 10 25.15 25.86 6.62
C ILE A 10 23.68 25.48 6.72
N VAL A 11 23.42 24.17 6.87
CA VAL A 11 22.07 23.64 7.05
C VAL A 11 21.70 23.76 8.53
N HIS A 12 20.68 24.55 8.84
CA HIS A 12 20.11 24.66 10.17
C HIS A 12 18.79 23.89 10.20
N CYS A 13 18.78 22.75 10.90
CA CYS A 13 17.56 21.95 11.09
C CYS A 13 16.95 22.22 12.47
N THR A 14 15.75 22.78 12.50
CA THR A 14 14.99 22.97 13.73
C THR A 14 14.00 21.81 13.90
N SER A 15 14.11 21.11 15.03
CA SER A 15 13.12 20.11 15.45
C SER A 15 12.00 20.82 16.20
N TYR A 16 10.81 20.91 15.59
CA TYR A 16 9.61 21.31 16.32
C TYR A 16 9.24 20.24 17.34
N ASN A 17 9.53 20.52 18.62
CA ASN A 17 9.24 19.63 19.75
C ASN A 17 7.80 19.80 20.28
N SER A 18 7.03 20.74 19.74
CA SER A 18 5.69 21.08 20.26
C SER A 18 4.61 20.75 19.22
N LEU A 19 3.71 19.84 19.60
CA LEU A 19 2.50 19.48 18.82
C LEU A 19 1.58 20.68 18.53
N LEU A 20 1.75 21.79 19.26
CA LEU A 20 0.94 23.01 19.12
C LEU A 20 1.37 23.92 17.95
N HIS A 21 2.54 23.70 17.35
CA HIS A 21 3.06 24.52 16.23
C HIS A 21 2.92 23.82 14.86
N GLN A 22 2.55 22.54 14.86
CA GLN A 22 2.33 21.77 13.65
C GLN A 22 0.82 21.82 13.34
N THR A 23 0.43 22.43 12.22
CA THR A 23 -0.98 22.55 11.81
C THR A 23 -1.69 21.20 11.85
N PHE A 24 -2.95 21.19 12.30
CA PHE A 24 -3.79 19.99 12.48
C PHE A 24 -3.79 19.07 11.25
N GLU A 25 -3.73 19.66 10.06
CA GLU A 25 -3.67 18.94 8.78
C GLU A 25 -2.42 18.05 8.65
N ILE A 26 -1.26 18.51 9.12
CA ILE A 26 -0.03 17.72 9.06
C ILE A 26 -0.06 16.59 10.09
N GLN A 27 -0.71 16.81 11.24
CA GLN A 27 -0.88 15.76 12.25
C GLN A 27 -1.79 14.64 11.74
N VAL A 28 -2.91 14.99 11.09
CA VAL A 28 -3.82 14.03 10.45
C VAL A 28 -3.11 13.27 9.32
N GLY A 29 -2.33 13.97 8.49
CA GLY A 29 -1.53 13.36 7.43
C GLY A 29 -0.57 12.29 7.94
N ARG A 30 0.12 12.55 9.07
CA ARG A 30 1.01 11.55 9.71
C ARG A 30 0.24 10.34 10.22
N ALA A 31 -0.89 10.55 10.88
CA ALA A 31 -1.70 9.46 11.41
C ALA A 31 -2.17 8.52 10.29
N ILE A 32 -2.68 9.08 9.19
CA ILE A 32 -3.19 8.28 8.07
C ILE A 32 -2.05 7.57 7.32
N MET A 33 -0.89 8.20 7.19
CA MET A 33 0.30 7.56 6.63
C MET A 33 0.76 6.36 7.47
N ILE A 34 0.78 6.50 8.81
CA ILE A 34 1.12 5.39 9.72
C ILE A 34 0.12 4.24 9.59
N VAL A 35 -1.18 4.54 9.56
CA VAL A 35 -2.23 3.53 9.38
C VAL A 35 -2.06 2.80 8.05
N SER A 36 -1.78 3.53 6.97
CA SER A 36 -1.51 2.93 5.65
C SER A 36 -0.30 1.98 5.68
N ILE A 37 0.80 2.36 6.35
CA ILE A 37 2.00 1.52 6.50
C ILE A 37 1.67 0.24 7.29
N VAL A 38 0.97 0.35 8.41
CA VAL A 38 0.56 -0.80 9.21
C VAL A 38 -0.28 -1.76 8.37
N PHE A 39 -1.26 -1.24 7.65
CA PHE A 39 -2.14 -2.05 6.82
C PHE A 39 -1.40 -2.72 5.65
N SER A 40 -0.46 -2.01 5.01
CA SER A 40 0.40 -2.56 3.96
C SER A 40 1.40 -3.61 4.48
N SER A 41 1.94 -3.42 5.69
CA SER A 41 2.82 -4.41 6.32
C SER A 41 2.07 -5.70 6.69
N LEU A 42 0.86 -5.57 7.23
CA LEU A 42 -0.01 -6.70 7.53
C LEU A 42 -0.41 -7.42 6.23
N ALA A 43 -0.73 -6.68 5.18
CA ALA A 43 -0.99 -7.23 3.85
C ALA A 43 0.17 -8.07 3.34
N ALA A 44 1.41 -7.58 3.45
CA ALA A 44 2.60 -8.30 3.03
C ALA A 44 2.82 -9.58 3.84
N LEU A 45 2.68 -9.54 5.17
CA LEU A 45 2.81 -10.72 6.04
C LEU A 45 1.77 -11.80 5.70
N VAL A 46 0.52 -11.37 5.48
CA VAL A 46 -0.58 -12.26 5.10
C VAL A 46 -0.35 -12.83 3.68
N ALA A 47 0.13 -12.03 2.74
CA ALA A 47 0.45 -12.47 1.39
C ALA A 47 1.59 -13.50 1.38
N ILE A 48 2.67 -13.27 2.13
CA ILE A 48 3.80 -14.21 2.27
C ILE A 48 3.34 -15.56 2.84
N SER A 49 2.40 -15.52 3.79
CA SER A 49 1.79 -16.72 4.38
C SER A 49 0.93 -17.50 3.39
N GLY A 50 0.47 -16.86 2.30
CA GLY A 50 -0.30 -17.48 1.22
C GLY A 50 0.52 -18.19 0.13
N LEU A 51 1.86 -18.06 0.13
CA LEU A 51 2.70 -18.68 -0.89
C LEU A 51 2.83 -20.20 -0.67
N LYS A 52 2.91 -20.96 -1.77
CA LYS A 52 3.08 -22.43 -1.74
C LYS A 52 4.38 -22.88 -1.04
N CYS A 53 5.40 -22.02 -0.97
CA CYS A 53 6.66 -22.32 -0.30
C CYS A 53 6.62 -22.15 1.23
N THR A 54 5.56 -21.57 1.79
CA THR A 54 5.44 -21.35 3.24
C THR A 54 4.72 -22.54 3.88
N ARG A 55 5.48 -23.43 4.54
CA ARG A 55 4.97 -24.65 5.23
C ARG A 55 4.08 -24.38 6.45
N CYS A 56 3.74 -23.14 6.75
CA CYS A 56 2.94 -22.79 7.93
C CYS A 56 1.47 -23.27 7.85
N ILE A 57 0.95 -23.54 6.64
CA ILE A 57 -0.45 -23.96 6.41
C ILE A 57 -0.44 -25.20 5.50
N GLU A 58 0.02 -26.33 6.04
CA GLU A 58 0.15 -27.59 5.27
C GLU A 58 -1.20 -28.32 5.10
N GLU A 59 -2.21 -27.96 5.90
CA GLU A 59 -3.43 -28.75 6.09
C GLU A 59 -4.71 -28.17 5.47
N ASN A 60 -4.70 -26.93 4.92
CA ASN A 60 -5.90 -26.32 4.33
C ASN A 60 -5.62 -25.36 3.16
N GLU A 61 -5.72 -25.85 1.92
CA GLU A 61 -5.58 -25.02 0.70
C GLU A 61 -6.59 -23.86 0.64
N LYS A 62 -7.80 -24.07 1.17
CA LYS A 62 -8.83 -23.03 1.27
C LYS A 62 -8.44 -21.87 2.18
N LEU A 63 -7.70 -22.13 3.26
CA LEU A 63 -7.21 -21.09 4.16
C LEU A 63 -6.09 -20.29 3.50
N LYS A 64 -5.24 -20.95 2.70
CA LYS A 64 -4.20 -20.29 1.92
C LYS A 64 -4.76 -19.33 0.87
N ASP A 65 -5.78 -19.76 0.14
CA ASP A 65 -6.47 -18.91 -0.85
C ASP A 65 -7.17 -17.71 -0.20
N ARG A 66 -7.82 -17.92 0.94
CA ARG A 66 -8.44 -16.82 1.71
C ARG A 66 -7.41 -15.84 2.27
N ALA A 67 -6.26 -16.34 2.72
CA ALA A 67 -5.16 -15.49 3.19
C ALA A 67 -4.65 -14.61 2.04
N ALA A 68 -4.36 -15.18 0.87
CA ALA A 68 -3.92 -14.42 -0.30
C ALA A 68 -4.95 -13.34 -0.73
N PHE A 69 -6.24 -13.69 -0.72
CA PHE A 69 -7.32 -12.75 -1.02
C PHE A 69 -7.42 -11.62 0.02
N LEU A 70 -7.35 -11.96 1.31
CA LEU A 70 -7.37 -10.97 2.40
C LEU A 70 -6.15 -10.05 2.32
N GLY A 71 -4.95 -10.58 2.05
CA GLY A 71 -3.74 -9.81 1.83
C GLY A 71 -3.87 -8.82 0.67
N GLY A 72 -4.51 -9.23 -0.44
CA GLY A 72 -4.82 -8.34 -1.57
C GLY A 72 -5.74 -7.18 -1.17
N ILE A 73 -6.85 -7.46 -0.48
CA ILE A 73 -7.78 -6.42 0.00
C ILE A 73 -7.06 -5.46 0.95
N LEU A 74 -6.26 -6.00 1.88
CA LEU A 74 -5.49 -5.20 2.81
C LEU A 74 -4.50 -4.28 2.04
N SER A 75 -3.78 -4.82 1.06
CA SER A 75 -2.87 -4.02 0.23
C SER A 75 -3.60 -2.90 -0.53
N VAL A 76 -4.82 -3.18 -1.03
CA VAL A 76 -5.62 -2.19 -1.75
C VAL A 76 -6.07 -1.05 -0.83
N CYS A 77 -6.68 -1.33 0.33
CA CYS A 77 -7.10 -0.20 1.18
C CYS A 77 -5.89 0.59 1.72
N GLY A 78 -4.76 -0.08 2.00
CA GLY A 78 -3.53 0.58 2.40
C GLY A 78 -3.02 1.55 1.34
N GLY A 79 -3.00 1.12 0.08
CA GLY A 79 -2.64 1.96 -1.06
C GLY A 79 -3.61 3.12 -1.29
N LEU A 80 -4.92 2.92 -1.11
CA LEU A 80 -5.94 3.97 -1.22
C LEU A 80 -5.77 5.05 -0.14
N PHE A 81 -5.48 4.68 1.10
CA PHE A 81 -5.22 5.65 2.17
C PHE A 81 -3.97 6.48 1.89
N ALA A 82 -2.88 5.85 1.44
CA ALA A 82 -1.66 6.57 1.06
C ALA A 82 -1.91 7.50 -0.13
N LEU A 83 -2.60 7.03 -1.17
CA LEU A 83 -2.96 7.88 -2.31
C LEU A 83 -3.81 9.07 -1.91
N GLY A 84 -4.88 8.85 -1.15
CA GLY A 84 -5.79 9.91 -0.72
C GLY A 84 -5.06 11.03 0.00
N ILE A 85 -4.13 10.68 0.90
CA ILE A 85 -3.32 11.67 1.62
C ILE A 85 -2.32 12.37 0.72
N THR A 86 -1.59 11.63 -0.13
CA THR A 86 -0.65 12.27 -1.06
C THR A 86 -1.35 13.23 -2.01
N SER A 87 -2.53 12.87 -2.51
CA SER A 87 -3.34 13.73 -3.38
C SER A 87 -3.80 14.99 -2.65
N TRP A 88 -4.21 14.89 -1.38
CA TRP A 88 -4.58 16.04 -0.57
C TRP A 88 -3.40 17.02 -0.42
N PHE A 89 -2.23 16.51 -0.06
CA PHE A 89 -1.02 17.35 0.07
C PHE A 89 -0.60 17.98 -1.25
N ILE A 90 -0.63 17.23 -2.35
CA ILE A 90 -0.31 17.78 -3.68
C ILE A 90 -1.30 18.89 -4.05
N TYR A 91 -2.60 18.67 -3.84
CA TYR A 91 -3.63 19.67 -4.10
C TYR A 91 -3.41 20.94 -3.30
N GLY A 92 -3.13 20.82 -1.99
CA GLY A 92 -2.87 21.99 -1.14
C GLY A 92 -1.63 22.78 -1.57
N ILE A 93 -0.55 22.11 -1.97
CA ILE A 93 0.65 22.77 -2.49
C ILE A 93 0.35 23.50 -3.80
N VAL A 94 -0.41 22.86 -4.69
CA VAL A 94 -0.76 23.43 -6.00
C VAL A 94 -1.70 24.64 -5.84
N ASP A 95 -2.69 24.54 -4.96
CA ASP A 95 -3.62 25.64 -4.66
C ASP A 95 -2.89 26.86 -4.07
N ASP A 96 -1.98 26.63 -3.12
CA ASP A 96 -1.11 27.68 -2.56
C ASP A 96 -0.24 28.34 -3.65
N PHE A 97 0.29 27.53 -4.58
CA PHE A 97 1.09 28.01 -5.71
C PHE A 97 0.32 28.93 -6.67
N PHE A 98 -0.99 28.73 -6.82
CA PHE A 98 -1.83 29.54 -7.71
C PHE A 98 -2.47 30.75 -7.01
N GLN A 99 -2.68 30.70 -5.69
CA GLN A 99 -3.26 31.82 -4.93
C GLN A 99 -2.24 32.86 -4.46
N ASN A 100 -0.99 32.47 -4.18
CA ASN A 100 0.03 33.40 -3.67
C ASN A 100 0.91 33.96 -4.80
N ASP A 101 0.52 35.12 -5.34
CA ASP A 101 1.28 35.89 -6.35
C ASP A 101 2.52 36.60 -5.77
N THR A 102 2.68 36.64 -4.45
CA THR A 102 3.78 37.36 -3.78
C THR A 102 5.03 36.49 -3.62
N GLU A 103 6.12 36.92 -4.26
CA GLU A 103 7.38 36.21 -4.58
C GLU A 103 8.24 35.66 -3.43
N THR A 104 7.79 35.61 -2.18
CA THR A 104 8.73 35.38 -1.07
C THR A 104 8.89 33.92 -0.63
N GLU A 105 7.87 33.05 -0.75
CA GLU A 105 7.98 31.64 -0.32
C GLU A 105 7.15 30.68 -1.20
N ARG A 106 7.75 30.12 -2.27
CA ARG A 106 7.10 29.14 -3.14
C ARG A 106 7.35 27.70 -2.66
N TYR A 107 6.30 26.96 -2.31
CA TYR A 107 6.39 25.56 -1.84
C TYR A 107 6.56 24.55 -2.99
N VAL A 108 7.77 24.08 -3.24
CA VAL A 108 8.02 23.07 -4.29
C VAL A 108 7.61 21.67 -3.81
N VAL A 109 6.99 20.87 -4.69
CA VAL A 109 6.66 19.47 -4.41
C VAL A 109 7.93 18.68 -4.09
N GLY A 110 8.02 18.19 -2.85
CA GLY A 110 9.15 17.40 -2.40
C GLY A 110 9.28 16.05 -3.13
N ARG A 111 10.50 15.57 -3.33
CA ARG A 111 10.77 14.25 -3.95
C ARG A 111 10.11 13.10 -3.20
N SER A 112 9.93 13.23 -1.88
CA SER A 112 9.25 12.24 -1.03
C SER A 112 7.78 12.05 -1.40
N LEU A 113 7.07 13.12 -1.77
CA LEU A 113 5.66 13.06 -2.21
C LEU A 113 5.51 12.30 -3.52
N ILE A 114 6.40 12.55 -4.48
CA ILE A 114 6.42 11.83 -5.76
C ILE A 114 6.69 10.34 -5.52
N GLY A 115 7.67 10.02 -4.65
CA GLY A 115 7.97 8.65 -4.25
C GLY A 115 6.77 7.95 -3.59
N ALA A 116 6.07 8.64 -2.69
CA ALA A 116 4.88 8.12 -2.03
C ALA A 116 3.72 7.87 -3.01
N PHE A 117 3.53 8.74 -4.00
CA PHE A 117 2.52 8.57 -5.04
C PHE A 117 2.80 7.31 -5.89
N VAL A 118 4.03 7.13 -6.35
CA VAL A 118 4.45 5.95 -7.12
C VAL A 118 4.33 4.67 -6.29
N ALA A 119 4.77 4.71 -5.03
CA ALA A 119 4.65 3.57 -4.12
C ALA A 119 3.18 3.18 -3.88
N SER A 120 2.29 4.16 -3.72
CA SER A 120 0.87 3.91 -3.51
C SER A 120 0.22 3.27 -4.73
N MET A 121 0.57 3.73 -5.94
CA MET A 121 0.13 3.10 -7.19
C MET A 121 0.62 1.65 -7.27
N LEU A 122 1.89 1.42 -6.97
CA LEU A 122 2.46 0.07 -6.99
C LEU A 122 1.75 -0.86 -5.99
N CYS A 123 1.44 -0.38 -4.78
CA CYS A 123 0.67 -1.13 -3.79
C CYS A 123 -0.76 -1.45 -4.26
N LEU A 124 -1.43 -0.52 -4.96
CA LEU A 124 -2.75 -0.76 -5.52
C LEU A 124 -2.71 -1.80 -6.64
N PHE A 125 -1.79 -1.64 -7.60
CA PHE A 125 -1.64 -2.60 -8.69
C PHE A 125 -1.28 -3.99 -8.14
N GLY A 126 -0.34 -4.07 -7.20
CA GLY A 126 0.00 -5.33 -6.53
C GLY A 126 -1.18 -5.96 -5.80
N GLY A 127 -1.95 -5.17 -5.05
CA GLY A 127 -3.14 -5.65 -4.34
C GLY A 127 -4.24 -6.15 -5.29
N ILE A 128 -4.51 -5.42 -6.37
CA ILE A 128 -5.49 -5.82 -7.40
C ILE A 128 -5.06 -7.13 -8.05
N LEU A 129 -3.80 -7.26 -8.45
CA LEU A 129 -3.28 -8.50 -9.04
C LEU A 129 -3.44 -9.69 -8.09
N LEU A 130 -3.10 -9.51 -6.80
CA LEU A 130 -3.29 -10.56 -5.79
C LEU A 130 -4.77 -10.95 -5.63
N CYS A 131 -5.67 -9.97 -5.61
CA CYS A 131 -7.12 -10.22 -5.56
C CYS A 131 -7.60 -11.00 -6.80
N THR A 132 -7.25 -10.56 -8.00
CA THR A 132 -7.68 -11.20 -9.25
C THR A 132 -7.15 -12.63 -9.34
N CYS A 133 -5.86 -12.86 -9.07
CA CYS A 133 -5.27 -14.20 -9.10
C CYS A 133 -5.93 -15.14 -8.07
N SER A 134 -6.24 -14.65 -6.87
CA SER A 134 -6.90 -15.44 -5.83
C SER A 134 -8.32 -15.82 -6.22
N VAL A 135 -9.10 -14.89 -6.80
CA VAL A 135 -10.45 -15.15 -7.29
C VAL A 135 -10.45 -16.17 -8.42
N THR A 136 -9.52 -16.06 -9.37
CA THR A 136 -9.37 -17.04 -10.45
C THR A 136 -9.05 -18.44 -9.92
N HIS A 137 -8.20 -18.56 -8.90
CA HIS A 137 -7.86 -19.85 -8.27
C HIS A 137 -9.07 -20.49 -7.55
N LEU A 138 -9.82 -19.70 -6.77
CA LEU A 138 -11.07 -20.17 -6.14
C LEU A 138 -12.10 -20.63 -7.18
N GLN A 139 -12.23 -19.89 -8.29
CA GLN A 139 -13.17 -20.23 -9.36
C GLN A 139 -12.76 -21.52 -10.08
N SER A 140 -11.46 -21.71 -10.34
CA SER A 140 -10.93 -22.95 -10.94
C SER A 140 -11.22 -24.17 -10.06
N ASN A 141 -10.97 -24.08 -8.75
CA ASN A 141 -11.27 -25.16 -7.80
C ASN A 141 -12.77 -25.45 -7.69
N THR A 142 -13.63 -24.43 -7.80
CA THR A 142 -15.09 -24.61 -7.75
C THR A 142 -15.62 -25.27 -9.03
N ILE A 143 -15.07 -24.93 -10.20
CA ILE A 143 -15.40 -25.57 -11.48
C ILE A 143 -14.93 -27.03 -11.49
N LEU A 144 -13.72 -27.29 -10.98
CA LEU A 144 -13.19 -28.65 -10.82
C LEU A 144 -14.01 -29.46 -9.80
N SER A 145 -14.56 -28.85 -8.75
CA SER A 145 -15.48 -29.52 -7.83
C SER A 145 -16.85 -29.80 -8.45
N LYS A 146 -17.28 -29.05 -9.49
CA LYS A 146 -18.55 -29.25 -10.19
C LYS A 146 -18.52 -30.39 -11.21
N HIS A 147 -17.32 -30.76 -11.68
CA HIS A 147 -17.07 -31.98 -12.42
C HIS A 147 -16.25 -32.92 -11.54
N PRO A 148 -16.83 -33.94 -10.86
CA PRO A 148 -16.00 -34.98 -10.27
C PRO A 148 -15.26 -35.67 -11.42
N VAL A 149 -13.98 -35.33 -11.60
CA VAL A 149 -13.07 -36.14 -12.42
C VAL A 149 -12.98 -37.47 -11.67
N SER A 150 -13.73 -38.44 -12.17
CA SER A 150 -13.61 -39.85 -11.82
C SER A 150 -12.17 -40.26 -12.08
N MET A 151 -11.35 -40.23 -11.04
CA MET A 151 -10.04 -40.87 -11.06
C MET A 151 -10.29 -42.37 -10.97
N ASN A 152 -10.38 -43.03 -12.12
CA ASN A 152 -10.26 -44.47 -12.21
C ASN A 152 -8.97 -44.80 -12.97
N PRO A 153 -7.84 -45.06 -12.28
CA PRO A 153 -6.66 -45.62 -12.90
C PRO A 153 -6.75 -47.14 -12.80
N GLY A 154 -7.50 -47.75 -13.71
CA GLY A 154 -7.59 -49.20 -13.85
C GLY A 154 -7.11 -49.67 -15.22
N LYS A 155 -5.86 -50.21 -15.24
CA LYS A 155 -5.21 -51.03 -16.29
C LYS A 155 -4.75 -50.23 -17.52
N ASP A 156 -3.50 -50.32 -17.98
CA ASP A 156 -2.84 -51.55 -18.43
C ASP A 156 -1.32 -51.58 -18.15
N TYR A 157 -0.86 -52.76 -17.76
CA TYR A 157 0.52 -53.24 -17.81
C TYR A 157 0.71 -53.99 -19.15
N VAL A 158 1.68 -53.57 -19.96
CA VAL A 158 2.40 -54.42 -20.93
C VAL A 158 3.86 -53.99 -20.92
#